data_AF-A0A5E7V3Q5-F1
#
_entry.id   AF-A0A5E7V3Q5-F1
#
_cell.length_a   1.000
_cell.length_b   1.000
_cell.length_c   1.000
_cell.angle_alpha   90.00
_cell.angle_beta   90.00
_cell.angle_gamma   90.00
#
_symmetry.space_group_name_H-M   'P 1'
#
loop_
_entity.id
_entity.type
_entity.pdbx_description
1 polymer ?
#
loop_
_entity_poly.entity_id
_entity_poly.type
_entity_poly.pdbx_seq_one_letter_code
_entity_poly.pdbx_strand_id
1 'polypeptide(L)'
;MNKFLLCVFLCICSGCAKDHIKPPANLVFRSIERDDSSLLYVIRYQSDVDVLNLFDRGERVGMASGMLECALSDDQDFSIKKFMRFTAFGVIQPEKDVSSKMGFSYLTRTFMSELSNGGGSQRDLSASELNQLLSNKQQIPCKVVVTAYGYKPYYSNTMNIPVADLLREINKPR
;
A
#
# COMPACT_ATOMS: atom_id res chain seq x y z
N MET A 1 2.92 47.18 -22.40
CA MET A 1 2.45 46.81 -21.03
C MET A 1 1.77 45.44 -20.93
N ASN A 2 1.32 44.79 -22.02
CA ASN A 2 0.64 43.47 -21.95
C ASN A 2 1.55 42.23 -21.90
N LYS A 3 2.81 42.31 -22.34
CA LYS A 3 3.71 41.12 -22.36
C LYS A 3 4.29 40.77 -20.99
N PHE A 4 4.45 41.76 -20.10
CA PHE A 4 5.03 41.56 -18.77
C PHE A 4 4.03 40.91 -17.80
N LEU A 5 2.75 41.26 -17.91
CA LEU A 5 1.64 40.62 -17.17
C LEU A 5 1.46 39.14 -17.54
N LEU A 6 1.74 38.76 -18.81
CA LEU A 6 1.65 37.38 -19.26
C LEU A 6 2.74 36.49 -18.63
N CYS A 7 3.96 37.01 -18.48
CA CYS A 7 5.07 36.28 -17.85
C CYS A 7 4.88 36.08 -16.34
N VAL A 8 4.28 37.06 -15.64
CA VAL A 8 3.98 36.93 -14.20
C VAL A 8 2.87 35.90 -13.96
N PHE A 9 1.85 35.83 -14.82
CA PHE A 9 0.81 34.79 -14.72
C PHE A 9 1.33 33.37 -15.02
N LEU A 10 2.31 33.22 -15.91
CA LEU A 10 2.92 31.92 -16.22
C LEU A 10 3.78 31.36 -15.08
N CYS A 11 4.35 32.20 -14.22
CA CYS A 11 5.19 31.76 -13.10
C CYS A 11 4.42 31.25 -11.87
N ILE A 12 3.09 31.46 -11.78
CA ILE A 12 2.29 31.09 -10.59
C ILE A 12 1.70 29.66 -10.72
N CYS A 13 1.81 29.03 -11.90
CA CYS A 13 1.22 27.72 -12.16
C CYS A 13 2.14 26.53 -11.85
N SER A 14 3.36 26.74 -11.33
CA SER A 14 4.18 25.66 -10.78
C SER A 14 3.64 25.27 -9.40
N GLY A 15 2.50 24.57 -9.38
CA GLY A 15 1.93 23.97 -8.19
C GLY A 15 2.83 22.85 -7.68
N CYS A 16 3.87 23.19 -6.94
CA CYS A 16 4.70 22.21 -6.25
C CYS A 16 3.85 21.52 -5.18
N ALA A 17 3.70 20.21 -5.29
CA ALA A 17 3.08 19.41 -4.25
C ALA A 17 3.93 19.49 -2.96
N LYS A 18 3.27 19.67 -1.82
CA LYS A 18 3.92 19.79 -0.52
C LYS A 18 4.52 18.46 -0.08
N ASP A 19 5.64 18.52 0.64
CA ASP A 19 6.18 17.37 1.33
C ASP A 19 5.34 17.02 2.57
N HIS A 20 5.43 15.77 3.00
CA HIS A 20 4.82 15.34 4.26
C HIS A 20 5.69 15.75 5.44
N ILE A 21 5.05 16.18 6.53
CA ILE A 21 5.74 16.50 7.79
C ILE A 21 6.03 15.21 8.58
N LYS A 22 5.17 14.20 8.46
CA LYS A 22 5.36 12.90 9.12
C LYS A 22 6.47 12.11 8.40
N PRO A 23 7.40 11.49 9.13
CA PRO A 23 8.41 10.63 8.52
C PRO A 23 7.77 9.37 7.91
N PRO A 24 8.48 8.66 7.01
CA PRO A 24 8.10 7.31 6.60
C PRO A 24 7.92 6.39 7.80
N ALA A 25 6.77 5.73 7.89
CA ALA A 25 6.40 4.86 8.99
C ALA A 25 7.24 3.58 8.98
N ASN A 26 7.62 3.09 10.15
CA ASN A 26 8.11 1.73 10.33
C ASN A 26 6.92 0.81 10.58
N LEU A 27 6.74 -0.12 9.65
CA LEU A 27 5.65 -1.09 9.68
C LEU A 27 6.18 -2.43 10.20
N VAL A 28 5.38 -3.10 11.03
CA VAL A 28 5.71 -4.43 11.56
C VAL A 28 4.59 -5.40 11.26
N PHE A 29 4.94 -6.43 10.48
CA PHE A 29 4.04 -7.52 10.14
C PHE A 29 3.59 -8.28 11.39
N ARG A 30 2.32 -8.66 11.45
CA ARG A 30 1.73 -9.42 12.57
C ARG A 30 1.16 -10.75 12.12
N SER A 31 0.26 -10.75 11.14
CA SER A 31 -0.28 -11.98 10.59
C SER A 31 -0.77 -11.78 9.17
N ILE A 32 -0.90 -12.90 8.48
CA ILE A 32 -1.70 -13.02 7.26
C ILE A 32 -2.60 -14.22 7.42
N GLU A 33 -3.86 -14.06 7.06
CA GLU A 33 -4.89 -15.09 7.13
C GLU A 33 -5.70 -15.09 5.84
N ARG A 34 -5.99 -16.27 5.28
CA ARG A 34 -6.98 -16.36 4.22
C ARG A 34 -8.38 -16.26 4.83
N ASP A 35 -9.23 -15.45 4.23
CA ASP A 35 -10.66 -15.42 4.55
C ASP A 35 -11.30 -16.72 4.04
N ASP A 36 -11.83 -17.54 4.96
CA ASP A 36 -12.41 -18.84 4.63
C ASP A 36 -13.65 -18.73 3.71
N SER A 37 -14.28 -17.55 3.64
CA SER A 37 -15.47 -17.29 2.82
C SER A 37 -15.18 -16.63 1.47
N SER A 38 -13.93 -16.25 1.19
CA SER A 38 -13.58 -15.51 -0.03
C SER A 38 -12.17 -15.83 -0.55
N LEU A 39 -11.73 -15.15 -1.62
CA LEU A 39 -10.35 -15.22 -2.11
C LEU A 39 -9.43 -14.17 -1.45
N LEU A 40 -9.94 -13.45 -0.45
CA LEU A 40 -9.20 -12.39 0.22
C LEU A 40 -8.19 -12.95 1.22
N TYR A 41 -7.10 -12.21 1.37
CA TYR A 41 -6.15 -12.36 2.45
C TYR A 41 -6.23 -11.13 3.35
N VAL A 42 -6.24 -11.34 4.65
CA VAL A 42 -6.22 -10.30 5.67
C VAL A 42 -4.81 -10.17 6.19
N ILE A 43 -4.13 -9.08 5.83
CA ILE A 43 -2.79 -8.76 6.33
C ILE A 43 -2.95 -7.81 7.51
N ARG A 44 -2.43 -8.20 8.67
CA ARG A 44 -2.39 -7.38 9.89
C ARG A 44 -0.98 -6.91 10.19
N TYR A 45 -0.87 -5.66 10.57
CA TYR A 45 0.41 -5.00 10.84
C TYR A 45 0.24 -3.81 11.77
N GLN A 46 1.35 -3.37 12.32
CA GLN A 46 1.42 -2.20 13.20
C GLN A 46 2.31 -1.12 12.60
N SER A 47 2.10 0.11 13.04
CA SER A 47 2.84 1.30 12.60
C SER A 47 3.18 2.19 13.78
N ASP A 48 4.34 2.84 13.71
CA ASP A 48 4.79 3.89 14.63
C ASP A 48 4.23 5.29 14.29
N VAL A 49 3.68 5.45 13.09
CA VAL A 49 3.00 6.68 12.62
C VAL A 49 1.53 6.38 12.36
N ASP A 50 0.65 7.32 12.70
CA ASP A 50 -0.76 7.26 12.31
C ASP A 50 -0.91 7.54 10.81
N VAL A 51 -0.77 6.49 10.00
CA VAL A 51 -0.82 6.61 8.54
C VAL A 51 -2.21 6.93 8.00
N LEU A 52 -3.26 6.82 8.82
CA LEU A 52 -4.61 7.27 8.46
C LEU A 52 -4.87 8.71 8.89
N ASN A 53 -4.06 9.32 9.75
CA ASN A 53 -4.16 10.72 10.15
C ASN A 53 -2.87 11.50 9.87
N LEU A 54 -2.27 11.30 8.69
CA LEU A 54 -0.98 11.92 8.31
C LEU A 54 -0.98 13.46 8.33
N PHE A 55 -2.15 14.08 8.24
CA PHE A 55 -2.32 15.53 8.18
C PHE A 55 -2.80 16.15 9.49
N ASP A 56 -2.98 15.34 10.55
CA ASP A 56 -3.48 15.78 11.87
C ASP A 56 -4.83 16.52 11.79
N ARG A 57 -5.72 16.08 10.88
CA ARG A 57 -7.06 16.68 10.64
C ARG A 57 -8.21 15.72 10.97
N GLY A 58 -7.88 14.52 11.45
CA GLY A 58 -8.82 13.42 11.65
C GLY A 58 -8.56 12.28 10.66
N GLU A 59 -9.06 11.10 10.99
CA GLU A 59 -8.88 9.89 10.20
C GLU A 59 -9.34 10.10 8.74
N ARG A 60 -8.40 9.87 7.81
CA ARG A 60 -8.52 9.99 6.35
C ARG A 60 -8.86 11.39 5.83
N VAL A 61 -8.92 12.41 6.69
CA VAL A 61 -9.25 13.78 6.27
C VAL A 61 -8.11 14.36 5.44
N GLY A 62 -8.41 14.64 4.16
CA GLY A 62 -7.44 15.15 3.17
C GLY A 62 -6.73 14.06 2.36
N MET A 63 -6.92 12.78 2.69
CA MET A 63 -6.42 11.66 1.89
C MET A 63 -7.30 11.43 0.66
N ALA A 64 -6.68 11.22 -0.49
CA ALA A 64 -7.33 10.74 -1.71
C ALA A 64 -7.37 9.20 -1.72
N SER A 65 -6.28 8.55 -1.32
CA SER A 65 -6.19 7.09 -1.18
C SER A 65 -5.22 6.71 -0.06
N GLY A 66 -5.42 5.53 0.53
CA GLY A 66 -4.52 4.93 1.51
C GLY A 66 -4.55 3.43 1.38
N MET A 67 -3.52 2.88 0.76
CA MET A 67 -3.41 1.48 0.36
C MET A 67 -2.18 0.84 1.02
N LEU A 68 -2.29 -0.42 1.42
CA LEU A 68 -1.11 -1.28 1.52
C LEU A 68 -0.91 -1.90 0.14
N GLU A 69 0.32 -1.85 -0.37
CA GLU A 69 0.73 -2.51 -1.60
C GLU A 69 1.90 -3.45 -1.30
N CYS A 70 1.87 -4.64 -1.89
CA CYS A 70 2.87 -5.69 -1.71
C CYS A 70 3.34 -6.21 -3.07
N ALA A 71 4.64 -6.26 -3.29
CA ALA A 71 5.23 -6.75 -4.53
C ALA A 71 5.38 -8.27 -4.50
N LEU A 72 4.50 -8.99 -5.21
CA LEU A 72 4.56 -10.46 -5.26
C LEU A 72 5.68 -10.98 -6.17
N SER A 73 6.21 -10.14 -7.06
CA SER A 73 7.31 -10.45 -7.97
C SER A 73 8.57 -9.62 -7.66
N ASP A 74 9.53 -9.53 -8.59
CA ASP A 74 10.78 -8.79 -8.40
C ASP A 74 10.64 -7.29 -8.68
N ASP A 75 9.53 -6.87 -9.30
CA ASP A 75 9.23 -5.44 -9.48
C ASP A 75 8.75 -4.83 -8.16
N GLN A 76 9.61 -4.06 -7.50
CA GLN A 76 9.39 -3.44 -6.20
C GLN A 76 9.32 -1.91 -6.28
N ASP A 77 8.94 -1.38 -7.44
CA ASP A 77 8.73 0.05 -7.62
C ASP A 77 7.31 0.43 -7.23
N PHE A 78 7.17 0.90 -5.98
CA PHE A 78 5.91 1.38 -5.39
C PHE A 78 5.53 2.80 -5.84
N SER A 79 6.23 3.40 -6.81
CA SER A 79 5.86 4.74 -7.26
C SER A 79 4.48 4.73 -7.90
N ILE A 80 3.63 5.71 -7.58
CA ILE A 80 2.23 5.76 -8.05
C ILE A 80 2.09 5.92 -9.58
N LYS A 81 3.20 6.11 -10.30
CA LYS A 81 3.22 6.25 -11.76
C LYS A 81 3.40 4.92 -12.47
N LYS A 82 3.70 3.85 -11.73
CA LYS A 82 3.97 2.52 -12.26
C LYS A 82 3.03 1.51 -11.64
N PHE A 83 2.63 0.52 -12.43
CA PHE A 83 1.81 -0.60 -11.97
C PHE A 83 2.69 -1.84 -11.84
N MET A 84 2.77 -2.39 -10.63
CA MET A 84 3.41 -3.69 -10.40
C MET A 84 2.51 -4.79 -10.99
N ARG A 85 3.03 -5.57 -11.94
CA ARG A 85 2.26 -6.62 -12.61
C ARG A 85 1.70 -7.65 -11.64
N PHE A 86 2.49 -8.13 -10.68
CA PHE A 86 2.02 -9.07 -9.68
C PHE A 86 2.06 -8.42 -8.31
N THR A 87 0.89 -8.15 -7.75
CA THR A 87 0.75 -7.33 -6.55
C THR A 87 -0.39 -7.84 -5.67
N ALA A 88 -0.25 -7.61 -4.38
CA ALA A 88 -1.37 -7.63 -3.45
C ALA A 88 -1.57 -6.20 -2.96
N PHE A 89 -2.74 -5.61 -3.22
CA PHE A 89 -3.07 -4.29 -2.71
C PHE A 89 -4.47 -4.23 -2.12
N GLY A 90 -4.69 -3.28 -1.23
CA GLY A 90 -6.00 -3.08 -0.61
C GLY A 90 -6.03 -1.85 0.29
N VAL A 91 -7.24 -1.39 0.59
CA VAL A 91 -7.46 -0.22 1.44
C VAL A 91 -7.11 -0.54 2.89
N ILE A 92 -6.30 0.34 3.50
CA ILE A 92 -5.92 0.26 4.90
C ILE A 92 -7.13 0.56 5.78
N GLN A 93 -7.37 -0.29 6.77
CA GLN A 93 -8.44 -0.15 7.76
C GLN A 93 -7.83 -0.12 9.17
N PRO A 94 -8.34 0.73 10.07
CA PRO A 94 -7.94 0.68 11.47
C PRO A 94 -8.40 -0.65 12.07
N GLU A 95 -7.51 -1.31 12.83
CA GLU A 95 -7.88 -2.47 13.62
C GLU A 95 -8.22 -1.99 15.04
N LYS A 96 -9.52 -1.80 15.29
CA LYS A 96 -10.03 -1.33 16.58
C LYS A 96 -9.81 -2.40 17.66
N ASP A 97 -9.64 -1.94 18.90
CA ASP A 97 -9.57 -2.77 20.11
C ASP A 97 -8.33 -3.67 20.26
N VAL A 98 -7.32 -3.53 19.39
CA VAL A 98 -6.01 -4.19 19.56
C VAL A 98 -5.02 -3.23 20.22
N SER A 99 -4.67 -3.49 21.48
CA SER A 99 -3.63 -2.71 22.16
C SER A 99 -2.29 -2.86 21.44
N SER A 100 -1.79 -1.78 20.84
CA SER A 100 -0.50 -1.77 20.14
C SER A 100 0.57 -1.19 21.04
N LYS A 101 1.69 -1.90 21.21
CA LYS A 101 2.89 -1.33 21.85
C LYS A 101 3.61 -0.29 20.98
N MET A 102 3.35 -0.28 19.66
CA MET A 102 3.94 0.68 18.72
C MET A 102 3.03 1.86 18.37
N GLY A 103 1.80 1.89 18.88
CA GLY A 103 0.85 2.99 18.65
C GLY A 103 -0.37 2.53 17.85
N PHE A 104 -0.20 2.24 16.56
CA PHE A 104 -1.33 2.05 15.64
C PHE A 104 -1.37 0.64 15.05
N SER A 105 -2.55 0.03 15.01
CA SER A 105 -2.80 -1.29 14.43
C SER A 105 -3.71 -1.17 13.22
N TYR A 106 -3.38 -1.89 12.15
CA TYR A 106 -4.11 -1.87 10.90
C TYR A 106 -4.30 -3.27 10.36
N LEU A 107 -5.37 -3.43 9.59
CA LEU A 107 -5.59 -4.56 8.73
C LEU A 107 -5.80 -4.10 7.29
N THR A 108 -5.47 -4.96 6.34
CA THR A 108 -5.78 -4.76 4.93
C THR A 108 -6.29 -6.05 4.34
N ARG A 109 -7.48 -5.99 3.71
CA ARG A 109 -8.02 -7.09 2.91
C ARG A 109 -7.54 -6.92 1.48
N THR A 110 -6.92 -7.94 0.93
CA THR A 110 -6.31 -7.87 -0.40
C THR A 110 -6.56 -9.13 -1.21
N PHE A 111 -6.72 -8.95 -2.52
CA PHE A 111 -6.58 -10.04 -3.48
C PHE A 111 -5.11 -10.14 -3.90
N MET A 112 -4.67 -11.36 -4.18
CA MET A 112 -3.37 -11.59 -4.81
C MET A 112 -3.60 -11.58 -6.33
N SER A 113 -3.15 -10.54 -7.01
CA SER A 113 -3.61 -10.28 -8.38
C SER A 113 -2.48 -10.04 -9.38
N GLU A 114 -2.79 -10.35 -10.63
CA GLU A 114 -2.08 -9.89 -11.80
C GLU A 114 -2.78 -8.66 -12.40
N LEU A 115 -2.04 -7.58 -12.56
CA LEU A 115 -2.43 -6.37 -13.28
C LEU A 115 -1.88 -6.42 -14.70
N SER A 116 -2.74 -6.12 -15.67
CA SER A 116 -2.40 -6.03 -17.09
C SER A 116 -2.94 -4.72 -17.69
N ASN A 117 -2.58 -4.43 -18.95
CA ASN A 117 -3.00 -3.22 -19.65
C ASN A 117 -2.68 -1.92 -18.88
N GLY A 118 -1.48 -1.84 -18.30
CA GLY A 118 -1.08 -0.69 -17.49
C GLY A 118 -1.98 -0.46 -16.27
N GLY A 119 -2.44 -1.53 -15.62
CA GLY A 119 -3.32 -1.46 -14.45
C GLY A 119 -4.82 -1.39 -14.76
N GLY A 120 -5.21 -1.27 -16.03
CA GLY A 120 -6.62 -1.20 -16.45
C GLY A 120 -7.36 -2.54 -16.40
N SER A 121 -6.67 -3.65 -16.17
CA SER A 121 -7.28 -4.97 -16.03
C SER A 121 -6.64 -5.73 -14.88
N GLN A 122 -7.46 -6.40 -14.08
CA GLN A 122 -7.05 -7.16 -12.90
C GLN A 122 -7.62 -8.57 -12.96
N ARG A 123 -6.80 -9.56 -12.60
CA ARG A 123 -7.21 -10.95 -12.41
C ARG A 123 -6.59 -11.52 -11.15
N ASP A 124 -7.36 -12.28 -10.38
CA ASP A 124 -6.84 -12.98 -9.21
C ASP A 124 -6.03 -14.21 -9.60
N LEU A 125 -4.92 -14.41 -8.89
CA LEU A 125 -4.01 -15.53 -9.10
C LEU A 125 -4.53 -16.77 -8.38
N SER A 126 -4.46 -17.92 -9.04
CA SER A 126 -4.75 -19.22 -8.43
C SER A 126 -3.66 -19.64 -7.45
N ALA A 127 -3.97 -20.62 -6.59
CA ALA A 127 -3.00 -21.16 -5.64
C ALA A 127 -1.75 -21.73 -6.32
N SER A 128 -1.89 -22.44 -7.46
CA SER A 128 -0.74 -22.98 -8.20
C SER A 128 0.15 -21.88 -8.77
N GLU A 129 -0.45 -20.83 -9.34
CA GLU A 129 0.29 -19.65 -9.84
C GLU A 129 1.04 -18.95 -8.70
N LEU A 130 0.40 -18.77 -7.53
CA LEU A 130 1.05 -18.17 -6.37
C LEU A 130 2.19 -19.02 -5.83
N ASN A 131 2.02 -20.35 -5.73
CA ASN A 131 3.10 -21.24 -5.31
C ASN A 131 4.31 -21.14 -6.26
N GLN A 132 4.07 -21.10 -7.57
CA GLN A 132 5.14 -20.95 -8.56
C GLN A 132 5.83 -19.59 -8.42
N LEU A 133 5.05 -18.50 -8.36
CA LEU A 133 5.54 -17.12 -8.26
C LEU A 133 6.40 -16.90 -7.00
N LEU A 134 6.05 -17.57 -5.90
CA LEU A 134 6.68 -17.39 -4.59
C LEU A 134 7.78 -18.43 -4.27
N SER A 135 7.93 -19.47 -5.08
CA SER A 135 8.78 -20.65 -4.80
C SER A 135 10.23 -20.36 -4.39
N ASN A 136 10.81 -19.27 -4.88
CA ASN A 136 12.20 -18.89 -4.61
C ASN A 136 12.34 -17.61 -3.76
N LYS A 137 11.25 -17.16 -3.14
CA LYS A 137 11.21 -15.94 -2.33
C LYS A 137 11.15 -16.29 -0.86
N GLN A 138 11.89 -15.56 -0.04
CA GLN A 138 11.80 -15.66 1.42
C GLN A 138 10.83 -14.62 2.01
N GLN A 139 10.74 -13.47 1.36
CA GLN A 139 9.99 -12.31 1.83
C GLN A 139 9.29 -11.59 0.68
N ILE A 140 8.16 -10.94 1.00
CA ILE A 140 7.38 -10.08 0.11
C ILE A 140 7.41 -8.68 0.71
N PRO A 141 8.02 -7.70 0.01
CA PRO A 141 8.06 -6.34 0.49
C PRO A 141 6.71 -5.67 0.27
N CYS A 142 6.28 -4.91 1.27
CA CYS A 142 5.05 -4.14 1.27
C CYS A 142 5.30 -2.72 1.78
N LYS A 143 4.52 -1.77 1.27
CA LYS A 143 4.50 -0.39 1.74
C LYS A 143 3.09 0.13 1.86
N VAL A 144 2.89 0.99 2.85
CA VAL A 144 1.74 1.89 2.87
C VAL A 144 2.02 3.03 1.90
N VAL A 145 1.09 3.21 0.96
CA VAL A 145 1.08 4.28 -0.03
C VAL A 145 -0.15 5.15 0.22
N VAL A 146 0.08 6.43 0.51
CA VAL A 146 -1.00 7.42 0.72
C VAL A 146 -0.85 8.54 -0.29
N THR A 147 -1.94 8.84 -0.99
CA THR A 147 -2.04 10.02 -1.85
C THR A 147 -2.99 11.03 -1.24
N ALA A 148 -2.70 12.32 -1.45
CA ALA A 148 -3.52 13.41 -0.95
C ALA A 148 -3.43 14.62 -1.89
N TYR A 149 -4.50 15.41 -1.93
CA TYR A 149 -4.53 16.60 -2.77
C TYR A 149 -3.56 17.66 -2.25
N GLY A 150 -2.67 18.12 -3.12
CA GLY A 150 -1.68 19.16 -2.79
C GLY A 150 -0.45 18.67 -2.04
N TYR A 151 -0.29 17.35 -1.85
CA TYR A 151 0.90 16.72 -1.29
C TYR A 151 1.54 15.75 -2.28
N LYS A 152 2.84 15.52 -2.15
CA LYS A 152 3.50 14.39 -2.81
C LYS A 152 2.88 13.07 -2.29
N PRO A 153 3.11 11.93 -2.94
CA PRO A 153 2.71 10.65 -2.36
C PRO A 153 3.56 10.34 -1.12
N TYR A 154 2.92 9.85 -0.08
CA TYR A 154 3.58 9.32 1.11
C TYR A 154 3.87 7.84 0.94
N TYR A 155 5.06 7.43 1.38
CA TYR A 155 5.50 6.05 1.40
C TYR A 155 6.04 5.70 2.77
N SER A 156 5.63 4.56 3.32
CA SER A 156 6.28 3.99 4.50
C SER A 156 7.67 3.43 4.15
N ASN A 157 8.41 3.06 5.19
CA ASN A 157 9.49 2.09 5.04
C ASN A 157 8.91 0.72 4.64
N THR A 158 9.77 -0.11 4.06
CA THR A 158 9.39 -1.46 3.62
C THR A 158 9.14 -2.36 4.82
N MET A 159 7.96 -2.96 4.89
CA MET A 159 7.69 -4.13 5.73
C MET A 159 7.78 -5.38 4.89
N ASN A 160 8.34 -6.44 5.44
CA ASN A 160 8.46 -7.72 4.76
C ASN A 160 7.50 -8.74 5.36
N ILE A 161 6.66 -9.34 4.51
CA ILE A 161 5.84 -10.50 4.87
C ILE A 161 6.67 -11.76 4.61
N PRO A 162 6.83 -12.67 5.58
CA PRO A 162 7.46 -13.96 5.35
C PRO A 162 6.65 -14.78 4.34
N VAL A 163 7.29 -15.26 3.28
CA VAL A 163 6.62 -16.07 2.24
C VAL A 163 6.05 -17.36 2.81
N ALA A 164 6.71 -17.94 3.81
CA ALA A 164 6.22 -19.12 4.51
C ALA A 164 4.83 -18.91 5.15
N ASP A 165 4.57 -17.72 5.69
CA ASP A 165 3.26 -17.39 6.27
C ASP A 165 2.19 -17.26 5.19
N LEU A 166 2.52 -16.60 4.07
CA LEU A 166 1.58 -16.50 2.95
C LEU A 166 1.31 -17.86 2.30
N LEU A 167 2.34 -18.69 2.08
CA LEU A 167 2.19 -20.03 1.48
C LEU A 167 1.35 -20.97 2.37
N ARG A 168 1.45 -20.85 3.70
CA ARG A 168 0.57 -21.57 4.62
C ARG A 168 -0.90 -21.25 4.36
N GLU A 169 -1.23 -19.96 4.22
CA GLU A 169 -2.60 -19.51 3.97
C GLU A 169 -3.08 -19.83 2.55
N ILE A 170 -2.20 -19.77 1.54
CA ILE A 170 -2.53 -20.17 0.16
C ILE A 170 -2.92 -21.66 0.12
N ASN A 171 -2.15 -22.50 0.80
CA ASN A 171 -2.28 -23.96 0.73
C ASN A 171 -3.19 -24.56 1.81
N LYS A 172 -3.80 -23.74 2.66
CA LYS A 172 -4.78 -24.19 3.66
C LYS A 172 -5.95 -24.92 2.94
N PRO A 173 -6.41 -26.08 3.41
CA PRO A 173 -7.59 -26.75 2.83
C PRO A 173 -8.83 -25.85 2.81
N ARG A 174 -9.74 -26.09 1.87
CA ARG A 174 -11.07 -25.45 1.85
C ARG A 174 -12.10 -26.35 2.52
#